data_AF-A0AAE2W1J5-F1
#
_entry.id   AF-A0AAE2W1J5-F1
#
_cell.length_a   1.000
_cell.length_b   1.000
_cell.length_c   1.000
_cell.angle_alpha   90.00
_cell.angle_beta   90.00
_cell.angle_gamma   90.00
#
_symmetry.space_group_name_H-M   'P 1'
#
loop_
_entity.id
_entity.type
_entity.pdbx_description
1 polymer ?
#
loop_
_entity_poly.entity_id
_entity_poly.type
_entity_poly.pdbx_seq_one_letter_code
_entity_poly.pdbx_strand_id
1 'polypeptide(L)'
;MMSRAIFTLLVGIQFGSSLAADELKSLTPSELQESAVSAVDDSDAPRLLNIMKEMQSRQLLFFVDPNQEGCEREPDRVGILRSKPFAWAAARQAYFTFLRQEQMARGDCGCITGQTTFDEFAVQMFGATAATMSEEQFQELLKFKLEQENLTSARHRDYVAKTCAGE
;
A
#
# COMPACT_ATOMS: atom_id res chain seq x y z
N MET A 1 63.39 -39.99 -17.72
CA MET A 1 62.58 -39.91 -16.47
C MET A 1 62.38 -38.44 -16.11
N MET A 2 61.19 -38.11 -15.57
CA MET A 2 60.72 -36.78 -15.09
C MET A 2 60.29 -35.80 -16.20
N SER A 3 59.04 -35.84 -16.68
CA SER A 3 57.77 -35.43 -16.05
C SER A 3 57.63 -33.91 -15.88
N ARG A 4 56.75 -33.30 -16.67
CA ARG A 4 55.98 -32.09 -16.34
C ARG A 4 54.93 -31.82 -17.43
N ALA A 5 53.73 -32.38 -17.24
CA ALA A 5 52.54 -31.95 -17.96
C ALA A 5 52.00 -30.67 -17.29
N ILE A 6 51.94 -29.57 -18.05
CA ILE A 6 51.30 -28.33 -17.63
C ILE A 6 49.86 -28.41 -18.13
N PHE A 7 48.92 -28.71 -17.23
CA PHE A 7 47.49 -28.64 -17.50
C PHE A 7 47.03 -27.21 -17.24
N THR A 8 46.82 -26.44 -18.31
CA THR A 8 46.30 -25.08 -18.22
C THR A 8 44.80 -25.13 -17.95
N LEU A 9 44.40 -24.78 -16.73
CA LEU A 9 43.00 -24.66 -16.32
C LEU A 9 42.46 -23.33 -16.86
N LEU A 10 41.70 -23.37 -17.97
CA LEU A 10 40.92 -22.22 -18.44
C LEU A 10 39.66 -22.11 -17.58
N VAL A 11 39.69 -21.24 -16.57
CA VAL A 11 38.49 -20.80 -15.87
C VAL A 11 37.76 -19.81 -16.79
N GLY A 12 36.74 -20.31 -17.50
CA GLY A 12 35.79 -19.46 -18.20
C GLY A 12 34.87 -18.78 -17.19
N ILE A 13 35.16 -17.53 -16.83
CA ILE A 13 34.21 -16.69 -16.11
C ILE A 13 33.12 -16.32 -17.11
N GLN A 14 31.98 -17.01 -17.06
CA GLN A 14 30.78 -16.56 -17.75
C GLN A 14 30.25 -15.32 -17.02
N PHE A 15 30.50 -14.16 -17.60
CA PHE A 15 29.76 -12.95 -17.27
C PHE A 15 28.32 -13.12 -17.75
N GLY A 16 27.46 -13.61 -16.86
CA GLY A 16 26.02 -13.67 -17.07
C GLY A 16 25.43 -12.26 -17.15
N SER A 17 25.19 -11.82 -18.37
CA SER A 17 24.05 -11.02 -18.81
C SER A 17 23.68 -9.78 -17.97
N SER A 18 24.34 -8.65 -18.25
CA SER A 18 23.86 -7.31 -17.88
C SER A 18 22.55 -6.91 -18.58
N LEU A 19 22.09 -7.66 -19.58
CA LEU A 19 20.85 -7.37 -20.33
C LEU A 19 19.56 -7.60 -19.52
N ALA A 20 19.53 -8.57 -18.60
CA ALA A 20 18.34 -8.84 -17.80
C ALA A 20 18.13 -7.82 -16.67
N ALA A 21 19.21 -7.18 -16.20
CA ALA A 21 19.15 -6.25 -15.07
C ALA A 21 18.47 -4.92 -15.43
N ASP A 22 18.64 -4.43 -16.66
CA ASP A 22 18.03 -3.17 -17.09
C ASP A 22 16.55 -3.35 -17.46
N GLU A 23 16.12 -4.53 -17.89
CA GLU A 23 14.71 -4.84 -18.15
C GLU A 23 13.88 -4.84 -16.85
N LEU A 24 14.41 -5.41 -15.76
CA LEU A 24 13.74 -5.41 -14.46
C LEU A 24 13.59 -4.00 -13.88
N LYS A 25 14.55 -3.10 -14.15
CA LYS A 25 14.50 -1.70 -13.72
C LYS A 25 13.32 -0.92 -14.30
N SER A 26 12.87 -1.28 -15.49
CA SER A 26 11.71 -0.63 -16.13
C SER A 26 10.35 -1.17 -15.69
N LEU A 27 10.30 -2.33 -15.04
CA LEU A 27 9.05 -2.93 -14.59
C LEU A 27 8.46 -2.19 -13.38
N THR A 28 7.14 -2.08 -13.33
CA THR A 28 6.39 -1.63 -12.17
C THR A 28 6.44 -2.66 -11.02
N PRO A 29 6.07 -2.28 -9.78
CA PRO A 29 6.01 -3.23 -8.66
C PRO A 29 5.13 -4.47 -8.93
N SER A 30 3.98 -4.30 -9.58
CA SER A 30 3.09 -5.41 -9.94
C SER A 30 3.71 -6.32 -11.00
N GLU A 31 4.29 -5.75 -12.06
CA GLU A 31 4.96 -6.52 -13.11
C GLU A 31 6.19 -7.29 -12.58
N LEU A 32 6.89 -6.75 -11.58
CA LEU A 32 7.97 -7.46 -10.88
C LEU A 32 7.45 -8.67 -10.09
N GLN A 33 6.31 -8.54 -9.40
CA GLN A 33 5.69 -9.65 -8.67
C GLN A 33 5.20 -10.73 -9.64
N GLU A 34 4.52 -10.37 -10.72
CA GLU A 34 4.08 -11.31 -11.75
C GLU A 34 5.26 -12.02 -12.43
N SER A 35 6.35 -11.29 -12.71
CA SER A 35 7.58 -11.87 -13.24
C SER A 35 8.22 -12.86 -12.26
N ALA A 36 8.12 -12.61 -10.94
CA ALA A 36 8.57 -13.54 -9.90
C ALA A 36 7.73 -14.82 -9.89
N VAL A 37 6.40 -14.71 -10.04
CA VAL A 37 5.48 -15.86 -10.15
C VAL A 37 5.83 -16.70 -11.37
N SER A 38 5.98 -16.07 -12.55
CA SER A 38 6.41 -16.77 -13.78
C SER A 38 7.75 -17.47 -13.60
N ALA A 39 8.74 -16.83 -12.95
CA ALA A 39 10.04 -17.46 -12.72
C ALA A 39 9.96 -18.68 -11.79
N VAL A 40 9.02 -18.70 -10.84
CA VAL A 40 8.74 -19.87 -9.99
C VAL A 40 8.10 -20.99 -10.80
N ASP A 41 7.07 -20.67 -11.60
CA ASP A 41 6.37 -21.63 -12.45
C ASP A 41 7.33 -22.29 -13.47
N ASP A 42 8.24 -21.50 -14.03
CA ASP A 42 9.26 -21.95 -14.97
C ASP A 42 10.46 -22.63 -14.29
N SER A 43 10.49 -22.69 -12.94
CA SER A 43 11.64 -23.18 -12.15
C SER A 43 12.97 -22.46 -12.47
N ASP A 44 12.91 -21.18 -12.87
CA ASP A 44 14.06 -20.35 -13.23
C ASP A 44 14.62 -19.62 -12.00
N ALA A 45 15.41 -20.35 -11.21
CA ALA A 45 16.04 -19.83 -10.01
C ALA A 45 16.95 -18.60 -10.24
N PRO A 46 17.78 -18.54 -11.31
CA PRO A 46 18.57 -17.35 -11.63
C PRO A 46 17.73 -16.10 -11.90
N ARG A 47 16.65 -16.21 -12.67
CA ARG A 47 15.74 -15.09 -12.96
C ARG A 47 15.02 -14.64 -11.69
N LEU A 48 14.50 -15.59 -10.91
CA LEU A 48 13.87 -15.29 -9.61
C LEU A 48 14.81 -14.52 -8.70
N LEU A 49 16.07 -14.94 -8.55
CA LEU A 49 17.05 -14.25 -7.71
C LEU A 49 17.32 -12.80 -8.15
N ASN A 50 17.34 -12.53 -9.46
CA ASN A 50 17.53 -11.18 -9.98
C ASN A 50 16.32 -10.29 -9.70
N ILE A 51 15.10 -10.83 -9.86
CA ILE A 51 13.85 -10.14 -9.51
C ILE A 51 13.83 -9.83 -8.01
N MET A 52 14.19 -10.79 -7.16
CA MET A 52 14.24 -10.60 -5.71
C MET A 52 15.21 -9.48 -5.30
N LYS A 53 16.38 -9.39 -5.93
CA LYS A 53 17.36 -8.32 -5.68
C LYS A 53 16.84 -6.96 -6.11
N GLU A 54 16.16 -6.88 -7.25
CA GLU A 54 15.55 -5.63 -7.72
C GLU A 54 14.44 -5.17 -6.78
N MET A 55 13.53 -6.06 -6.40
CA MET A 55 12.47 -5.77 -5.42
C MET A 55 13.04 -5.32 -4.08
N GLN A 56 14.10 -5.99 -3.58
CA GLN A 56 14.81 -5.58 -2.37
C GLN A 56 15.42 -4.18 -2.51
N SER A 57 16.04 -3.87 -3.66
CA SER A 57 16.66 -2.57 -3.91
C SER A 57 15.65 -1.42 -3.85
N ARG A 58 14.38 -1.70 -4.22
CA ARG A 58 13.25 -0.77 -4.17
C ARG A 58 12.44 -0.83 -2.88
N GLN A 59 12.88 -1.63 -1.90
CA GLN A 59 12.16 -1.84 -0.64
C GLN A 59 10.72 -2.34 -0.84
N LEU A 60 10.46 -3.06 -1.92
CA LEU A 60 9.14 -3.65 -2.19
C LEU A 60 8.95 -4.87 -1.29
N LEU A 61 7.80 -4.91 -0.60
CA LEU A 61 7.40 -6.07 0.18
C LEU A 61 6.82 -7.14 -0.76
N PHE A 62 7.34 -8.36 -0.69
CA PHE A 62 6.98 -9.48 -1.59
C PHE A 62 5.49 -9.86 -1.61
N PHE A 63 4.73 -9.45 -0.60
CA PHE A 63 3.34 -9.87 -0.39
C PHE A 63 2.39 -8.71 -0.14
N VAL A 64 2.85 -7.46 -0.34
CA VAL A 64 1.90 -6.35 -0.40
C VAL A 64 1.32 -6.38 -1.81
N ASP A 65 0.04 -6.73 -1.87
CA ASP A 65 -0.77 -6.61 -3.06
C ASP A 65 -0.66 -5.14 -3.53
N PRO A 66 -0.11 -4.85 -4.70
CA PRO A 66 0.00 -3.48 -5.21
C PRO A 66 -1.40 -2.88 -5.46
N ASN A 67 -2.44 -3.70 -5.61
CA ASN A 67 -3.83 -3.24 -5.63
C ASN A 67 -4.33 -2.79 -4.23
N GLN A 68 -3.55 -3.03 -3.18
CA GLN A 68 -3.79 -2.53 -1.82
C GLN A 68 -2.94 -1.31 -1.47
N GLU A 69 -2.17 -0.73 -2.41
CA GLU A 69 -1.52 0.56 -2.18
C GLU A 69 -2.59 1.62 -1.84
N GLY A 70 -2.46 2.22 -0.66
CA GLY A 70 -3.45 3.18 -0.13
C GLY A 70 -4.59 2.54 0.67
N CYS A 71 -4.72 1.21 0.70
CA CYS A 71 -5.79 0.54 1.42
C CYS A 71 -5.61 0.42 2.93
N GLU A 72 -4.41 0.65 3.40
CA GLU A 72 -4.09 0.69 4.83
C GLU A 72 -3.77 2.11 5.31
N ARG A 73 -4.24 3.15 4.60
CA ARG A 73 -3.94 4.54 4.94
C ARG A 73 -4.62 4.94 6.27
N GLU A 74 -3.81 5.23 7.27
CA GLU A 74 -4.25 5.73 8.58
C GLU A 74 -3.90 7.23 8.75
N PRO A 75 -4.58 7.96 9.64
CA PRO A 75 -4.18 9.33 10.00
C PRO A 75 -2.79 9.34 10.62
N ASP A 76 -1.96 10.32 10.28
CA ASP A 76 -0.67 10.52 10.94
C ASP A 76 -0.86 10.95 12.41
N ARG A 77 0.02 10.46 13.28
CA ARG A 77 0.04 10.84 14.71
C ARG A 77 0.82 12.14 14.90
N VAL A 78 0.25 13.25 14.45
CA VAL A 78 0.82 14.60 14.56
C VAL A 78 -0.16 15.59 15.20
N GLY A 79 0.33 16.78 15.55
CA GLY A 79 -0.51 17.85 16.11
C GLY A 79 -1.35 17.38 17.30
N ILE A 80 -2.65 17.71 17.26
CA ILE A 80 -3.62 17.34 18.29
C ILE A 80 -3.84 15.82 18.40
N LEU A 81 -3.65 15.07 17.31
CA LEU A 81 -3.81 13.61 17.27
C LEU A 81 -2.70 12.89 18.04
N ARG A 82 -1.52 13.51 18.15
CA ARG A 82 -0.41 13.01 18.97
C ARG A 82 -0.52 13.42 20.43
N SER A 83 -0.99 14.65 20.68
CA SER A 83 -0.91 15.27 22.02
C SER A 83 -1.98 14.77 22.98
N LYS A 84 -3.11 14.26 22.48
CA LYS A 84 -4.24 13.83 23.31
C LYS A 84 -4.45 12.32 23.27
N PRO A 85 -4.79 11.71 24.42
CA PRO A 85 -5.19 10.31 24.45
C PRO A 85 -6.47 10.12 23.64
N PHE A 86 -6.56 9.00 22.92
CA PHE A 86 -7.71 8.61 22.07
C PHE A 86 -8.05 9.55 20.90
N ALA A 87 -7.40 10.71 20.76
CA ALA A 87 -7.71 11.65 19.68
C ALA A 87 -7.44 11.06 18.30
N TRP A 88 -6.31 10.37 18.14
CA TRP A 88 -6.01 9.62 16.93
C TRP A 88 -7.07 8.56 16.60
N ALA A 89 -7.55 7.81 17.60
CA ALA A 89 -8.56 6.78 17.39
C ALA A 89 -9.91 7.39 16.97
N ALA A 90 -10.29 8.52 17.56
CA ALA A 90 -11.50 9.23 17.18
C ALA A 90 -11.40 9.85 15.77
N ALA A 91 -10.24 10.44 15.43
CA ALA A 91 -9.95 10.94 14.09
C ALA A 91 -9.99 9.84 13.04
N ARG A 92 -9.41 8.67 13.35
CA ARG A 92 -9.53 7.47 12.51
C ARG A 92 -11.00 7.10 12.30
N GLN A 93 -11.80 6.99 13.35
CA GLN A 93 -13.21 6.62 13.21
C GLN A 93 -14.02 7.62 12.37
N ALA A 94 -13.80 8.93 12.56
CA ALA A 94 -14.41 9.97 11.74
C ALA A 94 -14.01 9.82 10.26
N TYR A 95 -12.72 9.67 10.00
CA TYR A 95 -12.19 9.50 8.66
C TYR A 95 -12.78 8.29 7.94
N PHE A 96 -12.79 7.12 8.58
CA PHE A 96 -13.41 5.92 8.01
C PHE A 96 -14.93 6.07 7.84
N THR A 97 -15.60 6.88 8.68
CA THR A 97 -17.02 7.19 8.49
C THR A 97 -17.23 8.02 7.23
N PHE A 98 -16.43 9.06 7.01
CA PHE A 98 -16.47 9.87 5.79
C PHE A 98 -16.20 9.02 4.54
N LEU A 99 -15.16 8.19 4.54
CA LEU A 99 -14.82 7.36 3.38
C LEU A 99 -15.93 6.37 3.01
N ARG A 100 -16.63 5.80 4.00
CA ARG A 100 -17.80 4.94 3.74
C ARG A 100 -18.94 5.72 3.10
N GLN A 101 -19.17 6.97 3.51
CA GLN A 101 -20.19 7.83 2.90
C GLN A 101 -19.83 8.12 1.44
N GLU A 102 -18.58 8.48 1.17
CA GLU A 102 -18.07 8.72 -0.18
C GLU A 102 -18.17 7.48 -1.07
N GLN A 103 -17.76 6.31 -0.56
CA GLN A 103 -17.88 5.05 -1.30
C GLN A 103 -19.33 4.76 -1.70
N MET A 104 -20.27 4.84 -0.75
CA MET A 104 -21.69 4.63 -1.04
C MET A 104 -22.24 5.67 -2.02
N ALA A 105 -21.80 6.92 -1.92
CA ALA A 105 -22.24 8.00 -2.81
C ALA A 105 -21.73 7.81 -4.25
N ARG A 106 -20.51 7.27 -4.41
CA ARG A 106 -19.90 7.00 -5.71
C ARG A 106 -20.37 5.68 -6.33
N GLY A 107 -21.00 4.80 -5.55
CA GLY A 107 -21.35 3.46 -6.00
C GLY A 107 -20.13 2.56 -6.21
N ASP A 108 -19.04 2.83 -5.48
CA ASP A 108 -17.78 2.09 -5.58
C ASP A 108 -17.78 0.90 -4.60
N CYS A 109 -17.07 -0.18 -4.94
CA CYS A 109 -16.90 -1.38 -4.14
C CYS A 109 -15.43 -1.66 -3.82
N GLY A 110 -14.53 -0.83 -4.36
CA GLY A 110 -13.11 -0.87 -4.09
C GLY A 110 -12.75 -0.36 -2.70
N CYS A 111 -11.47 -0.05 -2.57
CA CYS A 111 -10.84 0.27 -1.32
C CYS A 111 -11.15 1.69 -0.82
N ILE A 112 -11.80 1.80 0.35
CA ILE A 112 -12.28 3.09 0.89
C ILE A 112 -11.17 4.09 1.17
N THR A 113 -10.02 3.63 1.66
CA THR A 113 -8.85 4.46 2.02
C THR A 113 -8.01 4.84 0.80
N GLY A 114 -8.22 4.20 -0.35
CA GLY A 114 -7.66 4.61 -1.63
C GLY A 114 -8.29 5.88 -2.20
N GLN A 115 -9.50 6.25 -1.75
CA GLN A 115 -10.28 7.33 -2.35
C GLN A 115 -9.78 8.74 -2.00
N THR A 116 -9.25 8.91 -0.79
CA THR A 116 -8.84 10.19 -0.22
C THR A 116 -7.85 9.93 0.92
N THR A 117 -7.02 10.90 1.27
CA THR A 117 -6.13 10.88 2.44
C THR A 117 -6.79 11.53 3.66
N PHE A 118 -6.25 11.29 4.87
CA PHE A 118 -6.79 11.95 6.07
C PHE A 118 -6.71 13.48 5.98
N ASP A 119 -5.60 14.03 5.49
CA ASP A 119 -5.43 15.48 5.42
C ASP A 119 -6.35 16.13 4.40
N GLU A 120 -6.62 15.46 3.27
CA GLU A 120 -7.64 15.92 2.31
C GLU A 120 -9.04 15.92 2.93
N PHE A 121 -9.42 14.85 3.63
CA PHE A 121 -10.66 14.78 4.40
C PHE A 121 -10.75 15.91 5.43
N ALA A 122 -9.68 16.11 6.21
CA ALA A 122 -9.67 17.07 7.30
C ALA A 122 -9.72 18.52 6.78
N VAL A 123 -9.04 18.81 5.66
CA VAL A 123 -9.15 20.10 4.97
C VAL A 123 -10.54 20.30 4.39
N GLN A 124 -11.12 19.30 3.73
CA GLN A 124 -12.45 19.38 3.14
C GLN A 124 -13.54 19.64 4.19
N MET A 125 -13.48 18.93 5.32
CA MET A 125 -14.53 18.97 6.34
C MET A 125 -14.34 20.08 7.37
N PHE A 126 -13.09 20.41 7.71
CA PHE A 126 -12.77 21.28 8.84
C PHE A 126 -11.80 22.41 8.51
N GLY A 127 -11.24 22.44 7.28
CA GLY A 127 -10.34 23.50 6.83
C GLY A 127 -8.90 23.42 7.37
N ALA A 128 -8.48 22.28 7.92
CA ALA A 128 -7.12 22.09 8.44
C ALA A 128 -6.63 20.64 8.29
N THR A 129 -5.31 20.45 8.21
CA THR A 129 -4.67 19.13 8.22
C THR A 129 -4.55 18.58 9.64
N ALA A 130 -4.17 17.32 9.80
CA ALA A 130 -3.85 16.73 11.11
C ALA A 130 -2.81 17.55 11.91
N ALA A 131 -1.85 18.15 11.20
CA ALA A 131 -0.78 18.92 11.80
C ALA A 131 -1.22 20.31 12.31
N THR A 132 -2.19 20.94 11.66
CA THR A 132 -2.60 22.32 11.94
C THR A 132 -4.00 22.44 12.56
N MET A 133 -4.70 21.33 12.76
CA MET A 133 -6.05 21.30 13.33
C MET A 133 -6.08 21.92 14.73
N SER A 134 -6.96 22.90 14.92
CA SER A 134 -7.23 23.52 16.22
C SER A 134 -8.10 22.62 17.11
N GLU A 135 -8.23 23.00 18.39
CA GLU A 135 -9.14 22.30 19.31
C GLU A 135 -10.58 22.36 18.82
N GLU A 136 -11.04 23.53 18.37
CA GLU A 136 -12.41 23.74 17.89
C GLU A 136 -12.72 22.86 16.68
N GLN A 137 -11.80 22.81 15.71
CA GLN A 137 -11.92 21.94 14.54
C GLN A 137 -11.94 20.46 14.94
N PHE A 138 -11.12 20.08 15.92
CA PHE A 138 -11.14 18.72 16.44
C PHE A 138 -12.46 18.39 17.16
N GLN A 139 -13.07 19.33 17.88
CA GLN A 139 -14.40 19.12 18.48
C GLN A 139 -15.49 18.93 17.42
N GLU A 140 -15.45 19.66 16.30
CA GLU A 140 -16.37 19.42 15.18
C GLU A 140 -16.16 18.03 14.55
N LEU A 141 -14.91 17.58 14.44
CA LEU A 141 -14.61 16.20 14.02
C LEU A 141 -15.24 15.16 14.96
N LEU A 142 -15.14 15.38 16.28
CA LEU A 142 -15.74 14.48 17.27
C LEU A 142 -17.26 14.47 17.16
N LYS A 143 -17.88 15.62 16.93
CA LYS A 143 -19.32 15.75 16.72
C LYS A 143 -19.75 14.98 15.47
N PHE A 144 -19.06 15.18 14.34
CA PHE A 144 -19.31 14.42 13.11
C PHE A 144 -19.25 12.91 13.35
N LYS A 145 -18.21 12.43 14.03
CA LYS A 145 -18.08 11.02 14.40
C LYS A 145 -19.30 10.53 15.17
N LEU A 146 -19.68 11.20 16.24
CA LEU A 146 -20.79 10.80 17.11
C LEU A 146 -22.13 10.77 16.37
N GLU A 147 -22.37 11.75 15.50
CA GLU A 147 -23.62 11.86 14.74
C GLU A 147 -23.73 10.81 13.63
N GLN A 148 -22.61 10.46 12.98
CA GLN A 148 -22.63 9.70 11.72
C GLN A 148 -22.17 8.25 11.84
N GLU A 149 -21.34 7.88 12.83
CA GLU A 149 -20.65 6.59 12.88
C GLU A 149 -21.62 5.40 12.81
N ASN A 150 -22.61 5.36 13.70
CA ASN A 150 -23.53 4.22 13.81
C ASN A 150 -24.42 4.07 12.56
N LEU A 151 -25.00 5.18 12.10
CA LEU A 151 -25.88 5.19 10.94
C LEU A 151 -25.14 4.81 9.66
N THR A 152 -23.97 5.41 9.45
CA THR A 152 -23.13 5.14 8.28
C THR A 152 -22.63 3.71 8.29
N SER A 153 -22.18 3.20 9.44
CA SER A 153 -21.68 1.83 9.53
C SER A 153 -22.76 0.79 9.23
N ALA A 154 -24.00 1.00 9.70
CA ALA A 154 -25.11 0.11 9.37
C ALA A 154 -25.45 0.14 7.87
N ARG A 155 -25.59 1.34 7.29
CA ARG A 155 -25.88 1.52 5.86
C ARG A 155 -24.79 0.96 4.97
N HIS A 156 -23.53 1.17 5.34
CA HIS A 156 -22.38 0.70 4.59
C HIS A 156 -22.31 -0.82 4.55
N ARG A 157 -22.55 -1.50 5.68
CA ARG A 157 -22.67 -2.96 5.71
C ARG A 157 -23.77 -3.47 4.78
N ASP A 158 -24.94 -2.84 4.81
CA ASP A 158 -26.05 -3.21 3.93
C ASP A 158 -25.71 -2.94 2.45
N TYR A 159 -25.05 -1.83 2.15
CA TYR A 159 -24.61 -1.47 0.81
C TYR A 159 -23.63 -2.50 0.25
N VAL A 160 -22.58 -2.84 1.00
CA VAL A 160 -21.59 -3.84 0.59
C VAL A 160 -22.25 -5.20 0.37
N ALA A 161 -23.13 -5.63 1.28
CA ALA A 161 -23.81 -6.91 1.16
C ALA A 161 -24.75 -7.01 -0.06
N LYS A 162 -25.35 -5.89 -0.48
CA LYS A 162 -26.31 -5.87 -1.61
C LYS A 162 -25.67 -5.55 -2.96
N THR A 163 -24.64 -4.72 -2.96
CA THR A 163 -24.10 -4.09 -4.18
C THR A 163 -22.76 -4.68 -4.57
N CYS A 164 -21.91 -5.00 -3.59
CA CYS A 164 -20.55 -5.45 -3.81
C CYS A 164 -20.36 -6.96 -3.62
N ALA A 165 -21.43 -7.70 -3.30
CA ALA A 165 -21.40 -9.14 -3.16
C ALA A 165 -21.37 -9.80 -4.54
N GLY A 166 -20.19 -9.99 -5.11
CA GLY A 166 -19.99 -10.66 -6.40
C GLY A 166 -18.90 -10.07 -7.31
N GLU A 167 -18.24 -8.98 -6.89
CA GLU A 167 -16.99 -8.49 -7.49
C GLU A 167 -15.76 -9.23 -6.95
#